data_AF-A0A367LUN6-F1
#
_entry.id   AF-A0A367LUN6-F1
#
_cell.length_a   1.000
_cell.length_b   1.000
_cell.length_c   1.000
_cell.angle_alpha   90.00
_cell.angle_beta   90.00
_cell.angle_gamma   90.00
#
_symmetry.space_group_name_H-M   'P 1'
#
loop_
_entity.id
_entity.type
_entity.pdbx_description
1 polymer ?
#
loop_
_entity_poly.entity_id
_entity_poly.type
_entity_poly.pdbx_seq_one_letter_code
_entity_poly.pdbx_strand_id
1 'polypeptide(L)'
;RDSQGQLLGFAQLIHDLSEGRAAKEALRRSQEQFRLLVQSVTDYAIYMLDHRGRITNWNLGAQRIKGYLPEEVIGRHFSCFYT
;
A
#
# COMPACT_ATOMS: atom_id res chain seq x y z
N ARG A 1 -32.77 -30.05 -23.14
CA ARG A 1 -32.45 -31.41 -22.70
C ARG A 1 -31.50 -32.00 -23.73
N ASP A 2 -30.19 -31.93 -23.49
CA ASP A 2 -29.32 -32.97 -23.99
C ASP A 2 -29.38 -34.13 -22.98
N SER A 3 -29.23 -35.35 -23.49
CA SER A 3 -29.49 -36.59 -22.76
C SER A 3 -28.25 -37.16 -22.07
N GLN A 4 -27.20 -36.36 -21.85
CA GLN A 4 -25.97 -36.80 -21.18
C GLN A 4 -25.32 -35.72 -20.29
N GLY A 5 -26.13 -35.09 -19.43
CA GLY A 5 -25.75 -34.88 -18.02
C GLY A 5 -24.46 -34.14 -17.67
N GLN A 6 -23.84 -33.34 -18.56
CA GLN A 6 -22.63 -32.61 -18.19
C GLN A 6 -22.56 -31.22 -18.84
N LEU A 7 -23.39 -30.30 -18.34
CA LEU A 7 -23.24 -28.87 -18.61
C LEU A 7 -23.39 -28.04 -17.34
N LEU A 8 -22.65 -28.38 -16.27
CA LEU A 8 -22.69 -27.64 -15.00
C LEU A 8 -21.29 -27.48 -14.35
N GLY A 9 -20.23 -27.34 -15.15
CA GLY A 9 -18.85 -27.21 -14.62
C GLY A 9 -18.30 -25.78 -14.52
N PHE A 10 -18.82 -24.83 -15.29
CA PHE A 10 -18.18 -23.50 -15.43
C PHE A 10 -18.89 -22.37 -14.67
N ALA A 11 -20.12 -22.56 -14.21
CA ALA A 11 -20.89 -21.50 -13.58
C ALA A 11 -20.52 -21.26 -12.10
N GLN A 12 -19.99 -22.27 -11.40
CA GLN A 12 -19.74 -22.20 -9.96
C GLN A 12 -18.36 -21.62 -9.58
N LEU A 13 -17.39 -21.65 -10.50
CA LEU A 13 -16.01 -21.19 -10.23
C LEU A 13 -15.82 -19.67 -10.37
N ILE A 14 -16.79 -18.96 -10.92
CA ILE A 14 -16.68 -17.52 -11.19
C ILE A 14 -17.05 -16.69 -9.96
N HIS A 15 -17.98 -17.16 -9.11
CA HIS A 15 -18.46 -16.37 -7.97
C HIS A 15 -17.41 -16.24 -6.86
N ASP A 16 -16.77 -17.36 -6.49
CA ASP A 16 -15.79 -17.41 -5.39
C ASP A 16 -14.51 -16.58 -5.69
N LEU A 17 -14.02 -16.68 -6.93
CA LEU A 17 -12.87 -15.87 -7.36
C LEU A 17 -13.21 -14.39 -7.52
N SER A 18 -14.47 -14.04 -7.80
CA SER A 18 -14.88 -12.64 -7.99
C SER A 18 -14.89 -11.87 -6.67
N GLU A 19 -15.35 -12.47 -5.57
CA GLU A 19 -15.34 -11.84 -4.24
C GLU A 19 -13.91 -11.60 -3.74
N GLY A 20 -13.06 -12.62 -3.84
CA GLY A 20 -11.65 -12.51 -3.45
C GLY A 20 -10.87 -11.49 -4.28
N ARG A 21 -11.18 -11.35 -5.57
CA ARG A 21 -10.59 -10.32 -6.44
C ARG A 21 -11.08 -8.92 -6.11
N ALA A 22 -12.38 -8.74 -5.90
CA ALA A 22 -12.98 -7.46 -5.55
C ALA A 22 -12.44 -6.92 -4.22
N ALA A 23 -12.28 -7.79 -3.22
CA ALA A 23 -11.69 -7.42 -1.93
C ALA A 23 -10.23 -6.97 -2.07
N LYS A 24 -9.41 -7.68 -2.85
CA LYS A 24 -8.01 -7.30 -3.11
C LYS A 24 -7.90 -5.98 -3.87
N GLU A 25 -8.76 -5.74 -4.86
CA GLU A 25 -8.80 -4.48 -5.60
C GLU A 25 -9.25 -3.31 -4.74
N ALA A 26 -10.28 -3.50 -3.91
CA ALA A 26 -10.73 -2.50 -2.95
C ALA A 26 -9.62 -2.12 -1.97
N LEU A 27 -8.90 -3.12 -1.44
CA LEU A 27 -7.74 -2.90 -0.57
C LEU A 27 -6.63 -2.13 -1.28
N ARG A 28 -6.24 -2.55 -2.50
CA ARG A 28 -5.22 -1.86 -3.31
C ARG A 28 -5.62 -0.41 -3.55
N ARG A 29 -6.88 -0.15 -3.96
CA ARG A 29 -7.38 1.20 -4.23
C ARG A 29 -7.33 2.08 -2.98
N SER A 30 -7.74 1.53 -1.83
CA SER A 30 -7.67 2.24 -0.55
C SER A 30 -6.23 2.59 -0.17
N GLN A 31 -5.29 1.65 -0.34
CA GLN A 31 -3.86 1.88 -0.09
C GLN A 31 -3.27 2.94 -1.01
N GLU A 32 -3.67 2.97 -2.28
CA GLU A 32 -3.23 3.99 -3.24
C GLU A 32 -3.78 5.37 -2.89
N GLN A 33 -5.07 5.46 -2.56
CA GLN A 33 -5.69 6.71 -2.12
C GLN A 33 -5.04 7.25 -0.85
N PHE A 34 -4.79 6.38 0.14
CA PHE A 34 -4.08 6.74 1.35
C PHE A 34 -2.67 7.26 1.04
N ARG A 35 -1.92 6.56 0.17
CA ARG A 35 -0.58 6.98 -0.24
C ARG A 35 -0.59 8.36 -0.89
N LEU A 36 -1.54 8.63 -1.79
CA LEU A 36 -1.67 9.93 -2.45
C LEU A 36 -2.01 11.04 -1.45
N LEU A 37 -2.90 10.77 -0.49
CA LEU A 37 -3.25 11.72 0.56
C LEU A 37 -2.06 12.05 1.46
N VAL A 38 -1.28 11.04 1.87
CA VAL A 38 -0.08 11.29 2.70
C VAL A 38 0.99 12.03 1.91
N GLN A 39 1.17 11.70 0.62
CA GLN A 39 2.13 12.37 -0.25
C GLN A 39 1.76 13.83 -0.55
N SER A 40 0.47 14.18 -0.56
CA SER A 40 0.04 15.56 -0.80
C SER A 40 0.20 16.49 0.41
N VAL A 41 0.38 15.93 1.62
CA VAL A 41 0.65 16.73 2.82
C VAL A 41 2.09 17.24 2.81
N THR A 42 2.27 18.56 2.75
CA THR A 42 3.58 19.22 2.71
C THR A 42 3.97 19.93 4.00
N ASP A 43 2.99 20.32 4.82
CA ASP A 43 3.23 21.11 6.03
C ASP A 43 3.62 20.26 7.24
N TYR A 44 3.58 18.93 7.10
CA TYR A 44 3.94 17.98 8.14
C TYR A 44 4.89 16.90 7.61
N ALA A 45 5.89 16.58 8.42
CA ALA A 45 6.77 15.45 8.21
C ALA A 45 6.06 14.17 8.67
N ILE A 46 5.69 13.32 7.71
CA ILE A 46 5.04 12.05 7.96
C ILE A 46 5.99 10.95 7.50
N TYR A 47 6.43 10.13 8.45
CA TYR A 47 7.22 8.95 8.17
C TYR A 47 6.89 7.83 9.16
N MET A 48 7.02 6.59 8.69
CA MET A 48 6.82 5.38 9.49
C MET A 48 8.16 4.73 9.83
N LEU A 49 8.18 4.03 10.96
CA LEU A 49 9.30 3.21 11.40
C LEU A 49 8.90 1.74 11.40
N ASP A 50 9.85 0.86 11.09
CA ASP A 50 9.72 -0.56 11.38
C ASP A 50 9.99 -0.85 12.87
N HIS A 51 9.87 -2.13 13.27
CA HIS A 51 10.12 -2.60 14.63
C HIS A 51 11.56 -2.38 15.11
N ARG A 52 12.50 -2.08 14.22
CA ARG A 52 13.92 -1.77 14.53
C ARG A 52 14.20 -0.27 14.47
N GLY A 53 13.18 0.58 14.32
CA GLY A 53 13.34 2.02 14.21
C GLY A 53 13.86 2.50 12.86
N ARG A 54 13.79 1.67 11.80
CA ARG A 54 14.20 2.08 10.45
C ARG A 54 13.05 2.74 9.70
N ILE A 55 13.37 3.82 8.99
CA ILE A 55 12.39 4.59 8.22
C ILE A 55 11.90 3.76 7.04
N THR A 56 10.58 3.61 6.89
CA THR A 56 9.97 2.77 5.82
C THR A 56 9.27 3.57 4.74
N ASN A 57 8.95 4.84 4.99
CA ASN A 57 8.39 5.75 4.01
C ASN A 57 8.81 7.19 4.30
N TRP A 58 8.61 8.05 3.30
CA TRP A 58 9.00 9.44 3.35
C TRP A 58 8.06 10.27 2.48
N ASN A 59 7.26 11.16 3.08
CA ASN A 59 6.39 12.05 2.33
C ASN A 59 7.11 13.36 1.93
N LEU A 60 6.49 14.15 1.04
CA LEU A 60 7.04 15.43 0.59
C LEU A 60 7.26 16.41 1.75
N GLY A 61 6.36 16.44 2.73
CA GLY A 61 6.55 17.26 3.92
C GLY A 61 7.79 16.86 4.74
N ALA A 62 8.07 15.55 4.88
CA ALA A 62 9.27 15.08 5.57
C ALA A 62 10.55 15.50 4.82
N GLN A 63 10.58 15.37 3.50
CA GLN A 63 11.69 15.87 2.69
C GLN A 63 11.88 17.39 2.86
N ARG A 64 10.81 18.18 2.80
CA ARG A 64 10.86 19.63 2.95
C ARG A 64 11.33 20.07 4.35
N ILE A 65 10.84 19.42 5.40
CA ILE A 65 11.06 19.82 6.79
C ILE A 65 12.40 19.29 7.33
N LYS A 66 12.77 18.06 6.98
CA LYS A 66 14.01 17.43 7.46
C LYS A 66 15.19 17.58 6.51
N GLY A 67 14.95 17.93 5.24
CA GLY A 67 15.99 18.21 4.25
C GLY A 67 16.62 16.99 3.58
N TYR A 68 16.13 15.78 3.86
CA TYR A 68 16.64 14.55 3.26
C TYR A 68 15.75 14.05 2.12
N LEU A 69 16.38 13.54 1.07
CA LEU A 69 15.72 12.79 0.02
C LEU A 69 15.32 11.40 0.53
N PRO A 70 14.20 10.81 0.03
CA PRO A 70 13.77 9.47 0.41
C PRO A 70 14.88 8.42 0.33
N GLU A 71 15.68 8.43 -0.74
CA GLU A 71 16.80 7.52 -1.00
C GLU A 71 17.93 7.62 0.03
N GLU A 72 18.04 8.74 0.75
CA GLU A 72 19.08 8.94 1.76
C GLU A 72 18.70 8.35 3.12
N VAL A 73 17.40 8.29 3.43
CA VAL A 73 16.89 7.98 4.78
C VAL A 73 16.07 6.70 4.86
N ILE A 74 15.41 6.26 3.79
CA ILE A 74 14.66 5.00 3.79
C ILE A 74 15.62 3.84 4.11
N GLY A 75 15.22 2.99 5.05
CA GLY A 75 16.03 1.88 5.57
C GLY A 75 17.06 2.29 6.63
N ARG A 76 17.33 3.58 6.83
CA ARG A 76 18.19 4.06 7.93
C ARG A 76 17.43 4.14 9.25
N HIS A 77 18.15 4.00 10.34
CA HIS A 77 17.61 4.21 11.68
C HIS A 77 17.29 5.71 11.89
N PHE A 78 16.15 6.03 12.51
CA PHE A 78 15.68 7.40 12.70
C PHE A 78 16.64 8.28 13.54
N SER A 79 17.57 7.67 14.27
CA SER A 79 18.57 8.38 15.08
C SER A 79 19.48 9.30 14.26
N CYS A 80 19.58 9.11 12.94
CA CYS A 80 20.33 10.03 12.05
C CYS A 80 19.84 11.49 12.10
N PHE A 81 18.67 11.76 12.68
CA PHE A 81 18.16 13.13 12.86
C PHE A 81 18.69 13.85 14.11
N TYR A 82 19.37 13.15 15.01
CA TYR A 82 19.82 13.69 16.31
C TYR A 82 21.33 13.66 16.48
N THR A 83 22.06 13.49 15.39
CA THR A 83 23.54 13.55 15.33
C THR A 83 23.95 14.85 14.69
#